data_AF-B9XDJ5-F1
#
_entry.id   AF-B9XDJ5-F1
#
_cell.length_a   1.000
_cell.length_b   1.000
_cell.length_c   1.000
_cell.angle_alpha   90.00
_cell.angle_beta   90.00
_cell.angle_gamma   90.00
#
_symmetry.space_group_name_H-M   'P 1'
#
loop_
_entity.id
_entity.type
_entity.pdbx_description
1 polymer ?
#
loop_
_entity_poly.entity_id
_entity_poly.type
_entity_poly.pdbx_seq_one_letter_code
_entity_poly.pdbx_strand_id
1 'polypeptide(L)'
;MPVHRLTAAKGHTPDGLFMHFPSLPSFSLLILLALAATNLSRAQLSAETPAVGQPPSAADSAPIRSPEDLAREKAIAEFTQRMKDANYPALFEKAASEFGVPTDVLAGIAFAETRWEHLQWPPGETVSPETGMPRPYGIMSLWDNEYFGHSLLDAAKLIGKDPQELKDDPYQNMRGAAALLKQLYSETPKPADAQGDEIESWRKAIVKYSGIPQPELSEQHGLEVYEYMNDGYHQYGIEWEKHPVKLEAMRAEVAKIKADAQALALAREKEQQEKDAKLIPALAKKNVNNEAPKAQSGAAVQVAASTPSTKPSWMIWGAALGILALVVVIYFALRPKDISSRK
;
A
#
# COMPACT_ATOMS: atom_id res chain seq x y z
N MET A 1 45.05 38.70 -30.72
CA MET A 1 45.84 37.55 -30.26
C MET A 1 45.34 37.11 -28.89
N PRO A 2 45.36 35.83 -28.53
CA PRO A 2 44.72 34.67 -29.16
C PRO A 2 43.67 34.05 -28.19
N VAL A 3 42.54 33.49 -28.66
CA VAL A 3 42.34 32.06 -29.02
C VAL A 3 42.85 31.07 -27.97
N HIS A 4 41.94 30.37 -27.29
CA HIS A 4 42.09 28.93 -27.06
C HIS A 4 40.75 28.20 -27.15
N ARG A 5 40.59 27.50 -28.27
CA ARG A 5 39.76 26.31 -28.47
C ARG A 5 40.56 25.12 -27.92
N LEU A 6 39.91 24.22 -27.18
CA LEU A 6 40.26 22.80 -27.05
C LEU A 6 38.93 22.06 -26.92
N THR A 7 38.39 21.50 -28.00
CA THR A 7 38.56 20.12 -28.49
C THR A 7 38.09 19.04 -27.52
N ALA A 8 37.12 18.29 -28.03
CA ALA A 8 36.44 17.16 -27.42
C ALA A 8 37.39 16.03 -26.98
N ALA A 9 37.09 15.44 -25.83
CA ALA A 9 37.48 14.08 -25.49
C ALA A 9 36.24 13.19 -25.60
N LYS A 10 36.22 12.38 -26.66
CA LYS A 10 35.32 11.26 -26.88
C LYS A 10 35.85 10.12 -26.00
N GLY A 11 35.05 9.61 -25.07
CA GLY A 11 35.52 8.60 -24.13
C GLY A 11 34.39 7.83 -23.46
N HIS A 12 33.99 6.75 -24.12
CA HIS A 12 33.47 5.50 -23.54
C HIS A 12 32.33 5.57 -22.52
N THR A 13 31.12 5.30 -23.02
CA THR A 13 30.06 4.61 -22.29
C THR A 13 30.55 3.23 -21.83
N PRO A 14 30.44 2.87 -20.54
CA PRO A 14 30.16 1.50 -20.16
C PRO A 14 28.65 1.35 -20.01
N ASP A 15 28.11 0.36 -20.72
CA ASP A 15 26.72 -0.05 -20.71
C ASP A 15 26.17 -0.16 -19.29
N GLY A 16 25.31 0.80 -18.93
CA GLY A 16 24.48 0.73 -17.75
C GLY A 16 23.48 -0.40 -17.93
N LEU A 17 23.82 -1.54 -17.34
CA LEU A 17 22.96 -2.68 -17.15
C LEU A 17 21.61 -2.18 -16.59
N PHE A 18 20.60 -2.09 -17.46
CA PHE A 18 19.21 -1.89 -17.07
C PHE A 18 18.80 -3.09 -16.22
N MET A 19 19.03 -3.02 -14.92
CA MET A 19 18.32 -3.88 -13.98
C MET A 19 16.92 -3.29 -13.85
N HIS A 20 16.00 -3.89 -14.61
CA HIS A 20 14.57 -3.83 -14.33
C HIS A 20 14.38 -4.21 -12.85
N PHE A 21 14.05 -3.22 -12.02
CA PHE A 21 13.48 -3.49 -10.71
C PHE A 21 12.07 -4.06 -10.93
N PRO A 22 11.75 -5.24 -10.38
CA PRO A 22 10.36 -5.67 -10.34
C PRO A 22 9.59 -4.70 -9.43
N SER A 23 8.48 -4.17 -9.93
CA SER A 23 7.48 -3.45 -9.15
C SER A 23 7.12 -4.26 -7.90
N LEU A 24 7.30 -3.67 -6.73
CA LEU A 24 6.74 -4.23 -5.49
C LEU A 24 5.20 -4.11 -5.56
N PRO A 25 4.44 -5.13 -5.15
CA PRO A 25 2.99 -5.13 -5.29
C PRO A 25 2.36 -4.11 -4.35
N SER A 26 1.46 -3.30 -4.90
CA SER A 26 0.53 -2.44 -4.19
C SER A 26 -0.18 -3.25 -3.10
N PHE A 27 -0.14 -2.77 -1.85
CA PHE A 27 -0.86 -3.35 -0.72
C PHE A 27 -2.36 -3.02 -0.85
N SER A 28 -3.04 -3.71 -1.75
CA SER A 28 -4.50 -3.81 -1.84
C SER A 28 -4.87 -4.89 -2.86
N LEU A 29 -4.74 -6.18 -2.50
CA LEU A 29 -5.47 -7.24 -3.22
C LEU A 29 -5.53 -8.58 -2.47
N LEU A 30 -6.59 -8.74 -1.68
CA LEU A 30 -7.41 -9.94 -1.63
C LEU A 30 -8.83 -9.37 -1.57
N ILE A 31 -9.47 -9.08 -2.70
CA ILE A 31 -10.25 -10.03 -3.49
C ILE A 31 -10.39 -9.45 -4.93
N LEU A 32 -9.77 -10.08 -5.92
CA LEU A 32 -10.38 -10.52 -7.19
C LEU A 32 -9.29 -11.17 -8.08
N LEU A 33 -9.38 -12.48 -8.24
CA LEU A 33 -8.58 -13.24 -9.20
C LEU A 33 -9.45 -13.51 -10.44
N ALA A 34 -9.06 -13.01 -11.62
CA ALA A 34 -8.95 -13.78 -12.88
C ALA A 34 -8.92 -12.91 -14.17
N LEU A 35 -7.75 -12.97 -14.82
CA LEU A 35 -7.42 -12.95 -16.26
C LEU A 35 -7.97 -11.87 -17.23
N ALA A 36 -7.03 -11.07 -17.74
CA ALA A 36 -7.06 -10.56 -19.11
C ALA A 36 -6.02 -11.34 -19.94
N ALA A 37 -6.47 -12.11 -20.93
CA ALA A 37 -5.64 -12.66 -22.00
C ALA A 37 -6.27 -12.27 -23.34
N THR A 38 -5.78 -11.19 -23.96
CA THR A 38 -6.09 -10.86 -25.35
C THR A 38 -5.16 -11.64 -26.26
N ASN A 39 -5.70 -12.64 -26.96
CA ASN A 39 -5.00 -13.31 -28.05
C ASN A 39 -5.02 -12.44 -29.31
N LEU A 40 -3.90 -11.79 -29.63
CA LEU A 40 -3.60 -11.35 -31.00
C LEU A 40 -2.97 -12.55 -31.75
N SER A 41 -3.78 -13.29 -32.51
CA SER A 41 -3.24 -14.33 -33.38
C SER A 41 -2.88 -13.73 -34.74
N ARG A 42 -1.59 -13.68 -35.02
CA ARG A 42 -1.01 -13.26 -36.29
C ARG A 42 -1.12 -14.42 -37.28
N ALA A 43 -1.80 -14.17 -38.40
CA ALA A 43 -1.95 -15.10 -39.50
C ALA A 43 -0.59 -15.57 -40.04
N GLN A 44 -0.43 -16.89 -40.16
CA GLN A 44 0.49 -17.50 -41.13
C GLN A 44 -0.32 -18.37 -42.07
N LEU A 45 -0.25 -18.01 -43.36
CA LEU A 45 -0.69 -18.77 -44.50
C LEU A 45 -0.07 -20.16 -44.48
N SER A 46 -0.90 -21.20 -44.64
CA SER A 46 -0.60 -22.35 -45.50
C SER A 46 -1.92 -22.89 -46.04
N ALA A 47 -2.02 -22.88 -47.36
CA ALA A 47 -3.14 -23.43 -48.10
C ALA A 47 -2.98 -24.94 -48.24
N GLU A 48 -4.04 -25.69 -47.94
CA GLU A 48 -4.53 -26.81 -48.76
C GLU A 48 -5.85 -27.34 -48.18
N THR A 49 -6.88 -27.41 -49.03
CA THR A 49 -8.18 -28.09 -48.79
C THR A 49 -8.14 -29.39 -49.59
N PRO A 50 -8.80 -30.51 -49.20
CA PRO A 50 -10.28 -30.65 -49.23
C PRO A 50 -10.80 -31.52 -48.03
N ALA A 51 -12.07 -31.75 -47.71
CA ALA A 51 -13.35 -31.72 -48.40
C ALA A 51 -14.52 -31.65 -47.37
N VAL A 52 -15.65 -31.08 -47.82
CA VAL A 52 -17.06 -31.29 -47.41
C VAL A 52 -17.34 -31.72 -45.96
N GLY A 53 -17.70 -30.73 -45.16
CA GLY A 53 -18.54 -30.86 -43.97
C GLY A 53 -19.24 -29.52 -43.77
N GLN A 54 -20.56 -29.52 -43.62
CA GLN A 54 -21.37 -28.36 -43.27
C GLN A 54 -20.69 -27.61 -42.11
N PRO A 55 -20.52 -26.26 -42.14
CA PRO A 55 -19.92 -25.58 -41.01
C PRO A 55 -20.78 -25.90 -39.78
N PRO A 56 -20.19 -26.34 -38.65
CA PRO A 56 -20.95 -26.45 -37.42
C PRO A 56 -21.58 -25.09 -37.18
N SER A 57 -22.90 -25.11 -36.93
CA SER A 57 -23.64 -23.92 -36.53
C SER A 57 -22.84 -23.20 -35.45
N ALA A 58 -22.56 -21.91 -35.67
CA ALA A 58 -21.86 -21.05 -34.71
C ALA A 58 -22.64 -20.85 -33.38
N ALA A 59 -23.67 -21.65 -33.14
CA ALA A 59 -24.43 -21.72 -31.88
C ALA A 59 -23.79 -22.65 -30.82
N ASP A 60 -22.88 -23.57 -31.20
CA ASP A 60 -22.35 -24.61 -30.29
C ASP A 60 -20.92 -24.35 -29.77
N SER A 61 -20.42 -23.13 -29.87
CA SER A 61 -19.09 -22.75 -29.36
C SER A 61 -19.14 -21.71 -28.24
N ALA A 62 -20.24 -21.68 -27.47
CA ALA A 62 -20.22 -21.02 -26.18
C ALA A 62 -19.25 -21.79 -25.26
N PRO A 63 -18.25 -21.13 -24.64
CA PRO A 63 -17.37 -21.81 -23.69
C PRO A 63 -18.22 -22.42 -22.57
N ILE A 64 -17.94 -23.69 -22.22
CA ILE A 64 -18.60 -24.37 -21.11
C ILE A 64 -18.26 -23.59 -19.84
N ARG A 65 -19.24 -22.88 -19.28
CA ARG A 65 -19.07 -22.17 -18.01
C ARG A 65 -18.98 -23.20 -16.88
N SER A 66 -17.88 -23.19 -16.13
CA SER A 66 -17.77 -24.02 -14.94
C SER A 66 -18.72 -23.52 -13.83
N PRO A 67 -19.05 -24.34 -12.83
CA PRO A 67 -19.79 -23.87 -11.64
C PRO A 67 -19.12 -22.68 -10.94
N GLU A 68 -17.78 -22.63 -10.95
CA GLU A 68 -16.99 -21.53 -10.40
C GLU A 68 -17.18 -20.25 -11.20
N ASP A 69 -17.19 -20.34 -12.54
CA ASP A 69 -17.44 -19.18 -13.41
C ASP A 69 -18.83 -18.59 -13.16
N LEU A 70 -19.85 -19.44 -13.03
CA LEU A 70 -21.22 -19.01 -12.73
C LEU A 70 -21.33 -18.34 -11.35
N ALA A 71 -20.64 -18.87 -10.35
CA ALA A 71 -20.59 -18.26 -9.01
C ALA A 71 -19.91 -16.88 -9.05
N ARG A 72 -18.81 -16.76 -9.80
CA ARG A 72 -18.11 -15.48 -10.00
C ARG A 72 -18.98 -14.47 -10.76
N GLU A 73 -19.60 -14.86 -11.86
CA GLU A 73 -20.53 -14.02 -12.63
C GLU A 73 -21.67 -13.51 -11.76
N LYS A 74 -22.25 -14.40 -10.93
CA LYS A 74 -23.30 -14.04 -9.98
C LYS A 74 -22.81 -13.04 -8.93
N ALA A 75 -21.66 -13.28 -8.32
CA ALA A 75 -21.09 -12.37 -7.32
C ALA A 75 -20.80 -10.97 -7.92
N ILE A 76 -20.27 -10.92 -9.14
CA ILE A 76 -20.04 -9.66 -9.87
C ILE A 76 -21.37 -8.93 -10.14
N ALA A 77 -22.41 -9.65 -10.56
CA ALA A 77 -23.72 -9.06 -10.82
C ALA A 77 -24.37 -8.52 -9.54
N GLU A 78 -24.32 -9.26 -8.44
CA GLU A 78 -24.82 -8.85 -7.13
C GLU A 78 -24.07 -7.62 -6.60
N PHE A 79 -22.73 -7.62 -6.67
CA PHE A 79 -21.92 -6.47 -6.32
C PHE A 79 -22.27 -5.25 -7.18
N THR A 80 -22.35 -5.43 -8.50
CA THR A 80 -22.69 -4.35 -9.44
C THR A 80 -24.05 -3.74 -9.13
N GLN A 81 -25.05 -4.56 -8.82
CA GLN A 81 -26.37 -4.08 -8.45
C GLN A 81 -26.33 -3.32 -7.13
N ARG A 82 -25.64 -3.85 -6.11
CA ARG A 82 -25.46 -3.19 -4.81
C ARG A 82 -24.83 -1.80 -4.95
N MET A 83 -23.79 -1.66 -5.79
CA MET A 83 -23.13 -0.36 -6.02
C MET A 83 -24.05 0.64 -6.70
N LYS A 84 -24.84 0.20 -7.69
CA LYS A 84 -25.84 1.04 -8.35
C LYS A 84 -26.94 1.50 -7.40
N ASP A 85 -27.47 0.58 -6.59
CA ASP A 85 -28.56 0.86 -5.66
C ASP A 85 -28.13 1.83 -4.54
N ALA A 86 -26.86 1.74 -4.10
CA ALA A 86 -26.30 2.65 -3.10
C ALA A 86 -26.18 4.09 -3.60
N ASN A 87 -26.03 4.30 -4.92
CA ASN A 87 -25.88 5.61 -5.56
C ASN A 87 -24.83 6.51 -4.85
N TYR A 88 -23.66 5.94 -4.57
CA TYR A 88 -22.58 6.63 -3.86
C TYR A 88 -22.16 7.97 -4.47
N PRO A 89 -22.14 8.19 -5.80
CA PRO A 89 -21.81 9.51 -6.36
C PRO A 89 -22.64 10.65 -5.77
N ALA A 90 -23.96 10.45 -5.63
CA ALA A 90 -24.86 11.45 -5.04
C ALA A 90 -24.61 11.65 -3.54
N LEU A 91 -24.23 10.59 -2.82
CA LEU A 91 -23.90 10.67 -1.40
C LEU A 91 -22.57 11.40 -1.16
N PHE A 92 -21.55 11.15 -2.00
CA PHE A 92 -20.30 11.90 -1.97
C PHE A 92 -20.53 13.38 -2.26
N GLU A 93 -21.27 13.71 -3.31
CA GLU A 93 -21.58 15.11 -3.66
C GLU A 93 -22.23 15.84 -2.48
N LYS A 94 -23.22 15.18 -1.85
CA LYS A 94 -23.95 15.76 -0.72
C LYS A 94 -23.04 15.96 0.50
N ALA A 95 -22.23 14.97 0.87
CA ALA A 95 -21.32 15.06 2.02
C ALA A 95 -20.20 16.08 1.76
N ALA A 96 -19.61 16.08 0.56
CA ALA A 96 -18.53 16.98 0.18
C ALA A 96 -19.00 18.45 0.17
N SER A 97 -20.19 18.70 -0.39
CA SER A 97 -20.80 20.04 -0.44
C SER A 97 -21.08 20.60 0.96
N GLU A 98 -21.45 19.75 1.91
CA GLU A 98 -21.74 20.18 3.29
C GLU A 98 -20.53 20.82 3.98
N PHE A 99 -19.32 20.32 3.71
CA PHE A 99 -18.09 20.79 4.37
C PHE A 99 -17.18 21.60 3.44
N GLY A 100 -17.58 21.83 2.19
CA GLY A 100 -16.78 22.55 1.20
C GLY A 100 -15.49 21.81 0.84
N VAL A 101 -15.60 20.50 0.64
CA VAL A 101 -14.56 19.61 0.09
C VAL A 101 -14.92 19.35 -1.38
N PRO A 102 -13.97 19.29 -2.32
CA PRO A 102 -14.26 18.84 -3.69
C PRO A 102 -14.79 17.40 -3.68
N THR A 103 -15.90 17.15 -4.38
CA THR A 103 -16.50 15.80 -4.48
C THR A 103 -15.48 14.75 -4.93
N ASP A 104 -14.67 15.09 -5.93
CA ASP A 104 -13.64 14.17 -6.46
C ASP A 104 -12.54 13.85 -5.45
N VAL A 105 -12.21 14.76 -4.52
CA VAL A 105 -11.26 14.48 -3.44
C VAL A 105 -11.83 13.41 -2.51
N LEU A 106 -13.09 13.57 -2.09
CA LEU A 106 -13.75 12.62 -1.19
C LEU A 106 -13.94 11.26 -1.86
N ALA A 107 -14.43 11.27 -3.11
CA ALA A 107 -14.61 10.08 -3.94
C ALA A 107 -13.29 9.35 -4.22
N GLY A 108 -12.22 10.10 -4.53
CA GLY A 108 -10.90 9.54 -4.81
C GLY A 108 -10.24 8.90 -3.60
N ILE A 109 -10.38 9.49 -2.41
CA ILE A 109 -9.92 8.87 -1.17
C ILE A 109 -10.69 7.56 -0.93
N ALA A 110 -12.03 7.60 -0.97
CA ALA A 110 -12.84 6.39 -0.79
C ALA A 110 -12.48 5.30 -1.80
N PHE A 111 -12.17 5.69 -3.04
CA PHE A 111 -11.77 4.75 -4.06
C PHE A 111 -10.42 4.14 -3.74
N ALA A 112 -9.40 4.95 -3.44
CA ALA A 112 -8.05 4.50 -3.09
C ALA A 112 -8.04 3.57 -1.86
N GLU A 113 -8.85 3.89 -0.86
CA GLU A 113 -8.94 3.19 0.42
C GLU A 113 -9.74 1.89 0.35
N THR A 114 -10.96 1.92 -0.20
CA THR A 114 -11.90 0.79 -0.08
C THR A 114 -12.57 0.41 -1.40
N ARG A 115 -12.22 1.06 -2.51
CA ARG A 115 -12.93 0.93 -3.80
C ARG A 115 -14.43 1.17 -3.65
N TRP A 116 -14.80 2.14 -2.80
CA TRP A 116 -16.17 2.47 -2.42
C TRP A 116 -16.94 1.34 -1.73
N GLU A 117 -16.26 0.33 -1.21
CA GLU A 117 -16.89 -0.66 -0.34
C GLU A 117 -17.02 -0.10 1.08
N HIS A 118 -18.21 -0.24 1.66
CA HIS A 118 -18.43 0.12 3.05
C HIS A 118 -18.01 -1.03 3.96
N LEU A 119 -16.81 -0.89 4.56
CA LEU A 119 -16.20 -1.94 5.38
C LEU A 119 -16.87 -2.03 6.75
N GLN A 120 -17.38 -3.22 7.08
CA GLN A 120 -17.98 -3.54 8.38
C GLN A 120 -17.34 -4.80 8.97
N TRP A 121 -17.27 -4.85 10.30
CA TRP A 121 -16.65 -5.94 11.04
C TRP A 121 -17.55 -6.39 12.19
N PRO A 122 -17.47 -7.66 12.64
CA PRO A 122 -18.19 -8.10 13.82
C PRO A 122 -17.86 -7.25 15.06
N PRO A 123 -18.81 -7.05 15.99
CA PRO A 123 -18.57 -6.28 17.20
C PRO A 123 -17.34 -6.78 17.97
N GLY A 124 -16.41 -5.87 18.27
CA GLY A 124 -15.17 -6.18 19.00
C GLY A 124 -14.00 -6.67 18.14
N GLU A 125 -14.20 -6.92 16.84
CA GLU A 125 -13.10 -7.28 15.93
C GLU A 125 -12.40 -6.04 15.37
N THR A 126 -11.42 -5.52 16.10
CA THR A 126 -10.63 -4.34 15.70
C THR A 126 -9.35 -4.68 14.93
N VAL A 127 -8.98 -5.96 14.87
CA VAL A 127 -7.79 -6.47 14.17
C VAL A 127 -8.16 -7.66 13.28
N SER A 128 -7.37 -7.90 12.25
CA SER A 128 -7.47 -9.12 11.44
C SER A 128 -7.02 -10.35 12.23
N PRO A 129 -7.84 -11.40 12.34
CA PRO A 129 -7.41 -12.66 12.95
C PRO A 129 -6.23 -13.32 12.22
N GLU A 130 -6.11 -13.10 10.91
CA GLU A 130 -5.09 -13.73 10.06
C GLU A 130 -3.73 -13.01 10.14
N THR A 131 -3.75 -11.68 10.16
CA THR A 131 -2.54 -10.87 10.04
C THR A 131 -2.20 -10.09 11.30
N GLY A 132 -3.13 -9.98 12.25
CA GLY A 132 -3.01 -9.12 13.43
C GLY A 132 -3.06 -7.62 13.13
N MET A 133 -3.28 -7.23 11.86
CA MET A 133 -3.29 -5.83 11.45
C MET A 133 -4.58 -5.13 11.91
N PRO A 134 -4.52 -3.85 12.32
CA PRO A 134 -5.72 -3.06 12.61
C PRO A 134 -6.68 -3.03 11.42
N ARG A 135 -7.98 -2.86 11.69
CA ARG A 135 -9.02 -2.74 10.67
C ARG A 135 -9.57 -1.31 10.58
N PRO A 136 -9.74 -0.75 9.36
CA PRO A 136 -10.43 0.53 9.16
C PRO A 136 -11.94 0.35 9.06
N TYR A 137 -12.71 1.42 9.23
CA TYR A 137 -14.18 1.38 9.25
C TYR A 137 -14.82 2.20 8.13
N GLY A 138 -15.85 1.60 7.52
CA GLY A 138 -16.71 2.21 6.52
C GLY A 138 -16.03 2.51 5.20
N ILE A 139 -16.68 3.34 4.39
CA ILE A 139 -16.33 3.60 2.99
C ILE A 139 -15.14 4.55 2.82
N MET A 140 -14.85 5.34 3.85
CA MET A 140 -13.75 6.31 3.89
C MET A 140 -12.53 5.79 4.66
N SER A 141 -12.53 4.53 5.09
CA SER A 141 -11.43 3.91 5.83
C SER A 141 -11.00 4.72 7.07
N LEU A 142 -11.95 4.95 7.98
CA LEU A 142 -11.68 5.65 9.23
C LEU A 142 -11.01 4.71 10.24
N TRP A 143 -9.94 5.16 10.90
CA TRP A 143 -9.12 4.39 11.81
C TRP A 143 -9.41 4.72 13.26
N ASP A 144 -9.24 3.74 14.14
CA ASP A 144 -9.23 3.92 15.59
C ASP A 144 -8.21 2.98 16.25
N ASN A 145 -6.93 3.39 16.22
CA ASN A 145 -5.81 2.66 16.81
C ASN A 145 -4.56 3.55 16.98
N GLU A 146 -3.60 3.11 17.78
CA GLU A 146 -2.37 3.86 18.07
C GLU A 146 -1.42 4.03 16.88
N TYR A 147 -1.53 3.20 15.84
CA TYR A 147 -0.59 3.22 14.72
C TYR A 147 -1.03 4.19 13.61
N PHE A 148 -2.29 4.09 13.17
CA PHE A 148 -2.88 4.94 12.13
C PHE A 148 -3.64 6.16 12.69
N GLY A 149 -3.90 6.18 14.00
CA GLY A 149 -4.61 7.26 14.68
C GLY A 149 -6.11 7.00 14.87
N HIS A 150 -6.83 8.05 15.26
CA HIS A 150 -8.22 8.00 15.72
C HIS A 150 -9.17 8.80 14.82
N SER A 151 -8.96 8.74 13.49
CA SER A 151 -9.76 9.50 12.53
C SER A 151 -11.26 9.20 12.61
N LEU A 152 -11.66 8.00 13.05
CA LEU A 152 -13.06 7.69 13.32
C LEU A 152 -13.65 8.55 14.44
N LEU A 153 -12.94 8.67 15.57
CA LEU A 153 -13.39 9.44 16.73
C LEU A 153 -13.40 10.93 16.41
N ASP A 154 -12.37 11.41 15.72
CA ASP A 154 -12.25 12.80 15.30
C ASP A 154 -13.38 13.18 14.31
N ALA A 155 -13.61 12.33 13.30
CA ALA A 155 -14.69 12.51 12.33
C ALA A 155 -16.07 12.53 13.00
N ALA A 156 -16.35 11.57 13.89
CA ALA A 156 -17.61 11.48 14.61
C ALA A 156 -17.87 12.74 15.46
N LYS A 157 -16.84 13.20 16.18
CA LYS A 157 -16.88 14.42 16.99
C LYS A 157 -17.19 15.65 16.15
N LEU A 158 -16.57 15.78 14.97
CA LEU A 158 -16.75 16.94 14.08
C LEU A 158 -18.18 17.10 13.57
N ILE A 159 -18.90 15.99 13.37
CA ILE A 159 -20.29 16.00 12.91
C ILE A 159 -21.32 15.78 14.03
N GLY A 160 -20.86 15.68 15.28
CA GLY A 160 -21.72 15.50 16.46
C GLY A 160 -22.47 14.16 16.47
N LYS A 161 -21.81 13.08 16.01
CA LYS A 161 -22.37 11.73 15.92
C LYS A 161 -21.64 10.73 16.81
N ASP A 162 -22.29 9.61 17.11
CA ASP A 162 -21.61 8.49 17.74
C ASP A 162 -20.69 7.78 16.73
N PRO A 163 -19.47 7.33 17.12
CA PRO A 163 -18.58 6.58 16.23
C PRO A 163 -19.24 5.34 15.60
N GLN A 164 -20.16 4.68 16.30
CA GLN A 164 -20.88 3.53 15.78
C GLN A 164 -21.80 3.91 14.61
N GLU A 165 -22.41 5.09 14.62
CA GLU A 165 -23.21 5.58 13.48
C GLU A 165 -22.36 5.70 12.21
N LEU A 166 -21.09 6.10 12.32
CA LEU A 166 -20.16 6.18 11.18
C LEU A 166 -19.67 4.81 10.71
N LYS A 167 -19.72 3.78 11.57
CA LYS A 167 -19.40 2.40 11.19
C LYS A 167 -20.55 1.74 10.44
N ASP A 168 -21.78 2.12 10.77
CA ASP A 168 -22.99 1.45 10.29
C ASP A 168 -23.63 2.15 9.07
N ASP A 169 -23.50 3.48 8.98
CA ASP A 169 -24.06 4.29 7.89
C ASP A 169 -22.94 4.83 6.97
N PRO A 170 -22.88 4.37 5.70
CA PRO A 170 -21.94 4.90 4.71
C PRO A 170 -22.01 6.43 4.55
N TYR A 171 -23.20 7.02 4.62
CA TYR A 171 -23.35 8.46 4.45
C TYR A 171 -22.84 9.24 5.67
N GLN A 172 -23.04 8.74 6.91
CA GLN A 172 -22.39 9.38 8.07
C GLN A 172 -20.87 9.23 8.01
N ASN A 173 -20.37 8.08 7.55
CA ASN A 173 -18.94 7.86 7.34
C ASN A 173 -18.34 8.89 6.37
N MET A 174 -19.01 9.13 5.23
CA MET A 174 -18.64 10.16 4.26
C MET A 174 -18.67 11.57 4.84
N ARG A 175 -19.74 11.93 5.58
CA ARG A 175 -19.85 13.25 6.23
C ARG A 175 -18.73 13.49 7.24
N GLY A 176 -18.46 12.49 8.08
CA GLY A 176 -17.40 12.55 9.08
C GLY A 176 -16.02 12.74 8.44
N ALA A 177 -15.72 11.95 7.40
CA ALA A 177 -14.47 12.07 6.66
C ALA A 177 -14.33 13.43 5.94
N ALA A 178 -15.42 13.94 5.35
CA ALA A 178 -15.43 15.26 4.72
C ALA A 178 -15.16 16.38 5.74
N ALA A 179 -15.77 16.32 6.92
CA ALA A 179 -15.51 17.26 8.00
C ALA A 179 -14.04 17.20 8.46
N LEU A 180 -13.51 15.99 8.64
CA LEU A 180 -12.12 15.78 9.03
C LEU A 180 -11.15 16.31 7.96
N LEU A 181 -11.38 16.00 6.68
CA LEU A 181 -10.58 16.51 5.57
C LEU A 181 -10.59 18.04 5.53
N LYS A 182 -11.74 18.68 5.79
CA LYS A 182 -11.83 20.13 5.84
C LYS A 182 -11.00 20.73 6.98
N GLN A 183 -11.00 20.09 8.15
CA GLN A 183 -10.14 20.48 9.26
C GLN A 183 -8.66 20.33 8.87
N LEU A 184 -8.27 19.16 8.35
CA LEU A 184 -6.89 18.89 7.93
C LEU A 184 -6.42 19.87 6.83
N TYR A 185 -7.28 20.22 5.88
CA TYR A 185 -7.00 21.24 4.87
C TYR A 185 -6.71 22.62 5.47
N SER A 186 -7.36 22.95 6.58
CA SER A 186 -7.15 24.23 7.27
C SER A 186 -5.88 24.23 8.13
N GLU A 187 -5.44 23.05 8.59
CA GLU A 187 -4.27 22.86 9.45
C GLU A 187 -2.97 22.58 8.68
N THR A 188 -3.08 22.16 7.42
CA THR A 188 -1.93 21.82 6.57
C THR A 188 -1.57 22.97 5.64
N PRO A 189 -0.26 23.22 5.39
CA PRO A 189 0.14 24.18 4.38
C PRO A 189 -0.28 23.68 3.00
N LYS A 190 -0.70 24.59 2.14
CA LYS A 190 -0.92 24.28 0.72
C LYS A 190 0.39 23.85 0.06
N PRO A 191 0.35 22.92 -0.91
CA PRO A 191 1.52 22.60 -1.72
C PRO A 191 2.06 23.84 -2.44
N ALA A 192 3.38 23.91 -2.63
CA ALA A 192 4.06 25.09 -3.18
C ALA A 192 3.69 25.40 -4.64
N ASP A 193 3.20 24.40 -5.38
CA ASP A 193 2.78 24.48 -6.78
C ASP A 193 1.26 24.69 -6.95
N ALA A 194 0.51 24.79 -5.85
CA ALA A 194 -0.91 25.12 -5.87
C ALA A 194 -1.11 26.64 -5.89
N GLN A 195 -1.84 27.15 -6.90
CA GLN A 195 -2.05 28.58 -7.13
C GLN A 195 -3.26 29.16 -6.38
N GLY A 196 -4.09 28.32 -5.78
CA GLY A 196 -5.29 28.73 -5.05
C GLY A 196 -5.97 27.61 -4.28
N ASP A 197 -7.28 27.51 -4.45
CA ASP A 197 -8.18 26.49 -3.92
C ASP A 197 -8.53 25.41 -4.96
N GLU A 198 -7.70 25.30 -6.00
CA GLU A 198 -7.72 24.19 -6.96
C GLU A 198 -7.64 22.82 -6.28
N ILE A 199 -8.02 21.78 -7.00
CA ILE A 199 -8.10 20.43 -6.44
C ILE A 199 -6.75 19.94 -5.93
N GLU A 200 -5.64 20.35 -6.57
CA GLU A 200 -4.27 20.03 -6.13
C GLU A 200 -3.90 20.69 -4.80
N SER A 201 -4.61 21.72 -4.35
CA SER A 201 -4.36 22.32 -3.03
C SER A 201 -4.64 21.37 -1.87
N TRP A 202 -5.41 20.30 -2.10
CA TRP A 202 -5.81 19.32 -1.08
C TRP A 202 -4.77 18.24 -0.80
N ARG A 203 -3.67 18.18 -1.56
CA ARG A 203 -2.65 17.11 -1.46
C ARG A 203 -2.17 16.87 -0.04
N LYS A 204 -1.77 17.92 0.69
CA LYS A 204 -1.24 17.75 2.06
C LYS A 204 -2.31 17.32 3.06
N ALA A 205 -3.58 17.69 2.87
CA ALA A 205 -4.69 17.20 3.68
C ALA A 205 -4.94 15.71 3.43
N ILE A 206 -4.94 15.28 2.16
CA ILE A 206 -5.10 13.87 1.76
C ILE A 206 -3.96 13.01 2.34
N VAL A 207 -2.72 13.46 2.20
CA VAL A 207 -1.55 12.78 2.78
C VAL A 207 -1.71 12.61 4.29
N LYS A 208 -2.13 13.68 5.00
CA LYS A 208 -2.35 13.64 6.45
C LYS A 208 -3.53 12.75 6.84
N TYR A 209 -4.57 12.70 6.02
CA TYR A 209 -5.77 11.89 6.24
C TYR A 209 -5.47 10.39 6.32
N SER A 210 -4.52 9.91 5.51
CA SER A 210 -4.13 8.49 5.47
C SER A 210 -3.71 7.90 6.83
N GLY A 211 -3.27 8.74 7.77
CA GLY A 211 -2.74 8.28 9.06
C GLY A 211 -1.41 7.54 8.97
N ILE A 212 -0.84 7.37 7.77
CA ILE A 212 0.42 6.65 7.56
C ILE A 212 1.58 7.46 8.16
N PRO A 213 2.35 6.92 9.12
CA PRO A 213 3.39 7.69 9.81
C PRO A 213 4.68 7.85 8.99
N GLN A 214 4.92 7.00 7.97
CA GLN A 214 6.07 7.11 7.09
C GLN A 214 5.79 8.15 5.97
N PRO A 215 6.55 9.26 5.91
CA PRO A 215 6.27 10.33 4.96
C PRO A 215 6.22 9.87 3.50
N GLU A 216 7.19 9.07 3.08
CA GLU A 216 7.29 8.55 1.72
C GLU A 216 6.13 7.64 1.32
N LEU A 217 5.54 6.92 2.28
CA LEU A 217 4.37 6.07 2.04
C LEU A 217 3.08 6.91 2.03
N SER A 218 2.96 7.87 2.96
CA SER A 218 1.80 8.78 2.99
C SER A 218 1.71 9.66 1.73
N GLU A 219 2.84 10.12 1.20
CA GLU A 219 2.91 10.92 -0.04
C GLU A 219 2.64 10.05 -1.27
N GLN A 220 3.10 8.79 -1.28
CA GLN A 220 2.74 7.82 -2.31
C GLN A 220 1.24 7.55 -2.32
N HIS A 221 0.62 7.34 -1.16
CA HIS A 221 -0.83 7.18 -1.05
C HIS A 221 -1.57 8.42 -1.56
N GLY A 222 -1.12 9.63 -1.18
CA GLY A 222 -1.68 10.87 -1.71
C GLY A 222 -1.61 10.93 -3.24
N LEU A 223 -0.49 10.54 -3.84
CA LEU A 223 -0.38 10.44 -5.31
C LEU A 223 -1.38 9.46 -5.91
N GLU A 224 -1.55 8.26 -5.33
CA GLU A 224 -2.48 7.25 -5.82
C GLU A 224 -3.93 7.77 -5.89
N VAL A 225 -4.35 8.56 -4.90
CA VAL A 225 -5.67 9.24 -4.94
C VAL A 225 -5.81 10.12 -6.17
N TYR A 226 -4.80 10.92 -6.51
CA TYR A 226 -4.82 11.77 -7.71
C TYR A 226 -4.69 10.98 -9.01
N GLU A 227 -4.00 9.84 -9.00
CA GLU A 227 -3.94 8.95 -10.16
C GLU A 227 -5.33 8.37 -10.47
N TYR A 228 -6.04 7.87 -9.47
CA TYR A 228 -7.42 7.40 -9.66
C TYR A 228 -8.36 8.51 -10.11
N MET A 229 -8.22 9.70 -9.54
CA MET A 229 -8.98 10.88 -9.93
C MET A 229 -8.73 11.26 -11.40
N ASN A 230 -7.48 11.23 -11.85
CA ASN A 230 -7.11 11.53 -13.22
C ASN A 230 -7.67 10.53 -14.25
N ASP A 231 -7.87 9.28 -13.83
CA ASP A 231 -8.27 8.19 -14.71
C ASP A 231 -9.79 7.95 -14.70
N GLY A 232 -10.46 8.26 -13.58
CA GLY A 232 -11.86 7.92 -13.36
C GLY A 232 -12.08 6.42 -13.19
N TYR A 233 -13.34 6.01 -13.05
CA TYR A 233 -13.70 4.59 -12.93
C TYR A 233 -15.14 4.31 -13.37
N HIS A 234 -15.31 3.28 -14.22
CA HIS A 234 -16.60 2.94 -14.86
C HIS A 234 -16.81 1.42 -14.94
N GLN A 235 -16.54 0.71 -13.85
CA GLN A 235 -16.68 -0.75 -13.78
C GLN A 235 -17.48 -1.16 -12.55
N TYR A 236 -18.12 -2.34 -12.63
CA TYR A 236 -18.82 -2.96 -11.50
C TYR A 236 -19.87 -2.07 -10.81
N GLY A 237 -20.53 -1.19 -11.59
CA GLY A 237 -21.58 -0.29 -11.08
C GLY A 237 -21.05 0.93 -10.33
N ILE A 238 -19.73 1.11 -10.27
CA ILE A 238 -19.07 2.33 -9.83
C ILE A 238 -18.91 3.23 -11.05
N GLU A 239 -19.45 4.44 -10.97
CA GLU A 239 -19.36 5.46 -12.01
C GLU A 239 -18.76 6.73 -11.40
N TRP A 240 -17.56 7.07 -11.84
CA TRP A 240 -16.82 8.25 -11.41
C TRP A 240 -16.05 8.81 -12.60
N GLU A 241 -16.48 9.99 -13.06
CA GLU A 241 -15.81 10.67 -14.16
C GLU A 241 -14.40 11.09 -13.77
N LYS A 242 -13.49 11.03 -14.75
CA LYS A 242 -12.14 11.51 -14.55
C LYS A 242 -12.08 13.01 -14.35
N HIS A 243 -11.17 13.45 -13.49
CA HIS A 243 -10.81 14.83 -13.28
C HIS A 243 -9.31 15.00 -13.55
N PRO A 244 -8.91 15.60 -14.70
CA PRO A 244 -7.50 15.80 -15.04
C PRO A 244 -6.76 16.67 -14.02
N VAL A 245 -5.58 16.25 -13.60
CA VAL A 245 -4.76 16.94 -12.56
C VAL A 245 -3.29 17.04 -12.98
N LYS A 246 -2.51 17.85 -12.27
CA LYS A 246 -1.07 18.05 -12.51
C LYS A 246 -0.19 16.85 -12.09
N LEU A 247 -0.49 15.64 -12.61
CA LEU A 247 0.13 14.38 -12.16
C LEU A 247 1.66 14.36 -12.26
N GLU A 248 2.24 14.84 -13.36
CA GLU A 248 3.70 14.74 -13.57
C GLU A 248 4.50 15.54 -12.53
N ALA A 249 3.99 16.70 -12.11
CA ALA A 249 4.61 17.47 -11.03
C ALA A 249 4.55 16.72 -9.69
N MET A 250 3.40 16.10 -9.38
CA MET A 250 3.22 15.32 -8.16
C MET A 250 4.12 14.07 -8.15
N ARG A 251 4.19 13.33 -9.27
CA ARG A 251 5.07 12.16 -9.44
C ARG A 251 6.52 12.53 -9.21
N ALA A 252 6.97 13.66 -9.76
CA ALA A 252 8.33 14.14 -9.55
C ALA A 252 8.63 14.49 -8.08
N GLU A 253 7.68 15.14 -7.39
CA GLU A 253 7.80 15.46 -5.96
C GLU A 253 7.89 14.18 -5.12
N VAL A 254 6.97 13.23 -5.32
CA VAL A 254 6.94 11.96 -4.58
C VAL A 254 8.18 11.10 -4.87
N ALA A 255 8.64 11.06 -6.12
CA ALA A 255 9.88 10.35 -6.48
C ALA A 255 11.09 10.92 -5.72
N LYS A 256 11.17 12.25 -5.57
CA LYS A 256 12.21 12.90 -4.79
C LYS A 256 12.12 12.54 -3.31
N ILE A 257 10.93 12.60 -2.71
CA ILE A 257 10.71 12.23 -1.30
C ILE A 257 11.13 10.79 -1.03
N LYS A 258 10.79 9.86 -1.93
CA LYS A 258 11.18 8.44 -1.83
C LYS A 258 12.70 8.28 -1.93
N ALA A 259 13.36 8.98 -2.86
CA ALA A 259 14.81 8.94 -3.00
C ALA A 259 15.51 9.48 -1.74
N ASP A 260 15.03 10.59 -1.18
CA ASP A 260 15.58 11.20 0.04
C ASP A 260 15.40 10.26 1.25
N ALA A 261 14.22 9.62 1.38
CA ALA A 261 13.95 8.65 2.44
C ALA A 261 14.87 7.41 2.35
N GLN A 262 15.09 6.89 1.13
CA GLN A 262 16.02 5.78 0.90
C GLN A 262 17.47 6.16 1.23
N ALA A 263 17.92 7.34 0.80
CA ALA A 263 19.26 7.83 1.11
C ALA A 263 19.47 7.97 2.63
N LEU A 264 18.46 8.48 3.34
CA LEU A 264 18.49 8.60 4.80
C LEU A 264 18.51 7.23 5.50
N ALA A 265 17.74 6.25 5.02
CA ALA A 265 17.74 4.89 5.54
C ALA A 265 19.13 4.24 5.39
N LEU A 266 19.74 4.34 4.21
CA LEU A 266 21.09 3.84 3.96
C LEU A 266 22.15 4.52 4.83
N ALA A 267 22.02 5.83 5.08
CA ALA A 267 22.93 6.55 5.95
C ALA A 267 22.82 6.08 7.41
N ARG A 268 21.60 5.88 7.92
CA ARG A 268 21.36 5.34 9.28
C ARG A 268 21.89 3.92 9.43
N GLU A 269 21.74 3.09 8.41
CA GLU A 269 22.27 1.72 8.42
C GLU A 269 23.80 1.74 8.53
N LYS A 270 24.48 2.57 7.74
CA LYS A 270 25.94 2.74 7.82
C LYS A 270 26.38 3.23 9.20
N GLU A 271 25.70 4.23 9.75
CA GLU A 271 26.01 4.74 11.09
C GLU A 271 25.83 3.65 12.16
N GLN A 272 24.78 2.84 12.05
CA GLN A 272 24.54 1.72 12.96
C GLN A 272 25.62 0.64 12.82
N GLN A 273 26.00 0.27 11.59
CA GLN A 273 27.09 -0.66 11.33
C GLN A 273 28.43 -0.15 11.91
N GLU A 274 28.72 1.15 11.80
CA GLU A 274 29.91 1.75 12.40
C GLU A 274 29.86 1.75 13.94
N LYS A 275 28.68 2.00 14.55
CA LYS A 275 28.49 1.91 16.00
C LYS A 275 28.69 0.48 16.49
N ASP A 276 28.12 -0.50 15.81
CA ASP A 276 28.23 -1.92 16.16
C ASP A 276 29.67 -2.42 15.99
N ALA A 277 30.35 -2.03 14.91
CA ALA A 277 31.77 -2.33 14.70
C ALA A 277 32.68 -1.75 15.79
N LYS A 278 32.32 -0.62 16.41
CA LYS A 278 33.04 -0.02 17.55
C LYS A 278 32.67 -0.66 18.90
N LEU A 279 31.42 -1.13 19.06
CA LEU A 279 30.93 -1.72 20.31
C LEU A 279 31.41 -3.17 20.51
N ILE A 280 31.50 -3.96 19.44
CA ILE A 280 31.92 -5.38 19.49
C ILE A 280 33.33 -5.54 20.11
N PRO A 281 34.37 -4.77 19.72
CA PRO A 281 35.68 -4.82 20.35
C PRO A 281 35.71 -4.30 21.80
N ALA A 282 34.85 -3.33 22.14
CA ALA A 282 34.78 -2.73 23.47
C ALA A 282 34.14 -3.67 24.51
N LEU A 283 33.09 -4.42 24.11
CA LEU A 283 32.47 -5.45 24.95
C LEU A 283 33.40 -6.65 25.15
N ALA A 284 34.16 -7.05 24.13
CA ALA A 284 35.18 -8.09 24.25
C ALA A 284 36.28 -7.70 25.27
N LYS A 285 36.74 -6.44 25.27
CA LYS A 285 37.73 -5.95 26.24
C LYS A 285 37.17 -5.85 27.67
N LYS A 286 35.89 -5.51 27.84
CA LYS A 286 35.25 -5.42 29.16
C LYS A 286 35.06 -6.79 29.81
N ASN A 287 34.75 -7.83 29.03
CA ASN A 287 34.61 -9.20 29.54
C ASN A 287 35.95 -9.86 29.88
N VAL A 288 37.05 -9.45 29.23
CA VAL A 288 38.41 -9.92 29.59
C VAL A 288 38.90 -9.31 30.91
N ASN A 289 38.44 -8.10 31.26
CA ASN A 289 38.84 -7.43 32.51
C ASN A 289 37.97 -7.80 33.73
N ASN A 290 36.89 -8.55 33.53
CA ASN A 290 36.14 -9.19 34.62
C ASN A 290 36.62 -10.65 34.77
N GLU A 291 37.88 -10.84 35.15
CA GLU A 291 38.32 -12.12 35.70
C GLU A 291 37.53 -12.40 36.99
N ALA A 292 36.93 -13.58 37.02
CA ALA A 292 36.19 -14.10 38.15
C ALA A 292 37.05 -14.12 39.44
N PRO A 293 36.52 -13.72 40.60
CA PRO A 293 37.16 -14.09 41.85
C PRO A 293 37.10 -15.61 41.99
N LYS A 294 38.26 -16.22 42.25
CA LYS A 294 38.48 -17.65 42.43
C LYS A 294 37.39 -18.30 43.28
N ALA A 295 36.85 -19.40 42.78
CA ALA A 295 35.96 -20.28 43.52
C ALA A 295 36.66 -20.79 44.79
N GLN A 296 36.18 -20.36 45.95
CA GLN A 296 36.35 -21.11 47.20
C GLN A 296 35.20 -22.09 47.32
N SER A 297 35.55 -23.37 47.33
CA SER A 297 34.70 -24.48 47.78
C SER A 297 34.32 -24.25 49.25
N GLY A 298 33.03 -24.16 49.53
CA GLY A 298 32.53 -23.99 50.89
C GLY A 298 31.01 -24.00 50.99
N ALA A 299 30.50 -25.12 51.50
CA ALA A 299 29.20 -25.31 52.15
C ALA A 299 27.90 -25.24 51.31
N ALA A 300 27.18 -26.36 51.37
CA ALA A 300 25.80 -26.51 50.94
C ALA A 300 24.86 -25.53 51.65
N VAL A 301 24.00 -24.86 50.89
CA VAL A 301 22.81 -24.16 51.40
C VAL A 301 21.62 -24.52 50.53
N GLN A 302 20.52 -24.76 51.23
CA GLN A 302 19.27 -25.39 50.81
C GLN A 302 18.51 -24.65 49.71
N VAL A 303 17.82 -25.44 48.90
CA VAL A 303 16.83 -25.04 47.89
C VAL A 303 15.58 -24.50 48.59
N ALA A 304 15.31 -23.20 48.41
CA ALA A 304 13.99 -22.61 48.63
C ALA A 304 13.46 -22.13 47.27
N ALA A 305 12.35 -22.72 46.83
CA ALA A 305 11.70 -22.40 45.58
C ALA A 305 11.18 -20.96 45.58
N SER A 306 11.66 -20.14 44.66
CA SER A 306 11.05 -18.87 44.27
C SER A 306 10.59 -18.98 42.81
N THR A 307 9.33 -18.61 42.60
CA THR A 307 8.63 -18.61 41.31
C THR A 307 9.31 -17.69 40.30
N PRO A 308 9.45 -18.08 39.02
CA PRO A 308 10.05 -17.22 38.01
C PRO A 308 9.05 -16.12 37.58
N SER A 309 9.42 -14.87 37.86
CA SER A 309 8.84 -13.67 37.25
C SER A 309 9.04 -13.69 35.73
N THR A 310 7.95 -13.85 34.98
CA THR A 310 7.94 -13.86 33.51
C THR A 310 8.08 -12.43 32.96
N LYS A 311 9.19 -12.14 32.27
CA LYS A 311 9.31 -10.92 31.43
C LYS A 311 8.43 -11.07 30.17
N PRO A 312 7.80 -10.00 29.65
CA PRO A 312 6.88 -10.11 28.51
C PRO A 312 7.63 -10.45 27.20
N SER A 313 7.09 -11.42 26.44
CA SER A 313 7.73 -12.12 25.31
C SER A 313 7.78 -11.35 23.99
N TRP A 314 7.71 -10.02 23.99
CA TRP A 314 7.70 -9.23 22.76
C TRP A 314 9.09 -9.12 22.09
N MET A 315 10.18 -9.28 22.85
CA MET A 315 11.55 -9.22 22.31
C MET A 315 12.00 -10.50 21.56
N ILE A 316 11.28 -11.62 21.70
CA ILE A 316 11.65 -12.88 21.03
C ILE A 316 11.15 -12.90 19.56
N TRP A 317 10.07 -12.18 19.26
CA TRP A 317 9.52 -12.10 17.90
C TRP A 317 10.35 -11.24 16.94
N GLY A 318 11.07 -10.22 17.45
CA GLY A 318 11.98 -9.41 16.63
C GLY A 318 13.17 -10.20 16.08
N ALA A 319 13.69 -11.16 16.84
CA ALA A 319 14.76 -12.05 16.38
C ALA A 319 14.25 -13.12 15.40
N ALA A 320 13.03 -13.64 15.60
CA ALA A 320 12.42 -14.62 14.70
C ALA A 320 12.10 -14.02 13.31
N LEU A 321 11.61 -12.78 13.26
CA LEU A 321 11.35 -12.06 11.99
C LEU A 321 12.64 -11.74 11.22
N GLY A 322 13.71 -11.37 11.92
CA GLY A 322 15.02 -11.15 11.30
C GLY A 322 15.64 -12.43 10.71
N ILE A 323 15.47 -13.57 11.39
CA ILE A 323 15.97 -14.87 10.91
C ILE A 323 15.16 -15.37 9.70
N LEU A 324 13.83 -15.16 9.68
CA LEU A 324 12.97 -15.57 8.57
C LEU A 324 13.30 -14.79 7.28
N ALA A 325 13.54 -13.48 7.38
CA ALA A 325 13.96 -12.65 6.25
C ALA A 325 15.32 -13.08 5.68
N LEU A 326 16.27 -13.47 6.55
CA LEU A 326 17.58 -13.97 6.13
C LEU A 326 17.50 -15.34 5.43
N VAL A 327 16.65 -16.25 5.91
CA VAL A 327 16.43 -17.57 5.30
C VAL A 327 15.79 -17.46 3.91
N VAL A 328 14.86 -16.52 3.71
CA VAL A 328 14.26 -16.25 2.39
C VAL A 328 15.30 -15.72 1.40
N VAL A 329 16.15 -14.78 1.82
CA VAL A 329 17.23 -14.25 0.98
C VAL A 329 18.24 -15.34 0.58
N ILE A 330 18.63 -16.20 1.53
CA ILE A 330 19.57 -17.31 1.26
C ILE A 330 18.92 -18.37 0.34
N TYR A 331 17.63 -18.68 0.54
CA TYR A 331 16.90 -19.64 -0.30
C TYR A 331 16.81 -19.19 -1.76
N PHE A 332 16.63 -17.88 -2.02
CA PHE A 332 16.62 -17.33 -3.38
C PHE A 332 18.03 -17.16 -3.98
N ALA A 333 19.06 -16.92 -3.16
CA ALA A 333 20.44 -16.84 -3.63
C ALA A 333 21.04 -18.21 -4.00
N LEU A 334 20.54 -19.30 -3.41
CA LEU A 334 21.07 -20.67 -3.61
C LEU A 334 20.29 -21.53 -4.61
N ARG A 335 19.25 -21.00 -5.28
CA ARG A 335 18.59 -21.76 -6.36
C ARG A 335 19.54 -21.96 -7.55
N PRO A 336 19.84 -23.20 -7.95
CA PRO A 336 20.60 -23.44 -9.17
C PRO A 336 19.77 -22.97 -10.38
N LYS A 337 20.39 -22.16 -11.25
CA LYS A 337 19.82 -21.78 -12.54
C LYS A 337 19.73 -23.03 -13.41
N ASP A 338 18.52 -23.48 -13.70
CA ASP A 338 18.32 -24.51 -14.72
C ASP A 338 18.76 -23.96 -16.08
N ILE A 339 19.86 -24.53 -16.57
CA ILE A 339 20.34 -24.38 -17.93
C ILE A 339 19.59 -25.44 -18.74
N SER A 340 18.73 -25.01 -19.66
CA SER A 340 18.52 -25.78 -20.88
C SER A 340 18.41 -24.84 -22.08
N SER A 341 19.46 -24.91 -22.90
CA SER A 341 19.52 -24.31 -24.23
C SER A 341 19.25 -25.40 -25.28
N ARG A 342 18.73 -24.97 -26.43
CA ARG A 342 18.76 -25.62 -27.76
C ARG A 342 17.85 -26.85 -27.95
N LYS A 343 16.85 -26.72 -28.82
CA LYS A 343 17.01 -26.83 -30.28
C LYS A 343 15.91 -26.05 -30.99
#